data_AF-V6KW05-F1
#
_entry.id   AF-V6KW05-F1
#
_cell.length_a   1.000
_cell.length_b   1.000
_cell.length_c   1.000
_cell.angle_alpha   90.00
_cell.angle_beta   90.00
_cell.angle_gamma   90.00
#
_symmetry.space_group_name_H-M   'P 1'
#
loop_
_entity.id
_entity.type
_entity.pdbx_description
1 polymer ?
#
loop_
_entity_poly.entity_id
_entity_poly.type
_entity_poly.pdbx_seq_one_letter_code
_entity_poly.pdbx_strand_id
1 'polypeptide(L)'
;LLETVTWSREAPDPLCAPLVTALRRGVGVAEAADAAGLSERQLRRRALDAFGYGPKTLARVLRMRRALQLAESGAPFAQVAVVTGYADQAHLAREVRALTGRPLSRLLERR
;
A
#
# COMPACT_ATOMS: atom_id res chain seq x y z
N LEU A 1 -25.22 24.04 29.70
CA LEU A 1 -24.12 24.57 28.87
C LEU A 1 -23.49 23.38 28.17
N LEU A 2 -23.92 23.11 26.94
CA LEU A 2 -23.40 22.01 26.14
C LEU A 2 -22.20 22.53 25.36
N GLU A 3 -21.00 22.15 25.77
CA GLU A 3 -19.78 22.38 25.00
C GLU A 3 -19.84 21.53 23.72
N THR A 4 -20.03 22.19 22.58
CA THR A 4 -19.95 21.57 21.27
C THR A 4 -18.49 21.18 21.03
N VAL A 5 -18.17 19.89 21.19
CA VAL A 5 -16.94 19.30 20.65
C VAL A 5 -16.99 19.46 19.13
N THR A 6 -16.34 20.49 18.62
CA THR A 6 -16.09 20.64 17.19
C THR A 6 -15.07 19.59 16.79
N TRP A 7 -15.54 18.43 16.32
CA TRP A 7 -14.72 17.49 15.59
C TRP A 7 -14.23 18.20 14.32
N SER A 8 -13.01 18.73 14.33
CA SER A 8 -12.37 19.16 13.09
C SER A 8 -12.08 17.91 12.27
N ARG A 9 -12.81 17.71 11.18
CA ARG A 9 -12.31 16.88 10.07
C ARG A 9 -11.15 17.64 9.46
N GLU A 10 -9.95 17.43 10.00
CA GLU A 10 -8.73 17.95 9.40
C GLU A 10 -8.67 17.43 7.96
N ALA A 11 -8.42 18.34 7.00
CA ALA A 11 -8.37 17.96 5.60
C ALA A 11 -7.23 16.94 5.40
N PRO A 12 -7.43 15.87 4.62
CA PRO A 12 -6.40 14.87 4.40
C PRO A 12 -5.16 15.52 3.78
N ASP A 13 -3.96 15.11 4.21
CA ASP A 13 -2.70 15.64 3.69
C ASP A 13 -2.68 15.56 2.15
N PRO A 14 -2.55 16.71 1.44
CA PRO A 14 -2.63 16.75 -0.02
C PRO A 14 -1.55 15.90 -0.71
N LEU A 15 -0.45 15.56 -0.02
CA LEU A 15 0.60 14.70 -0.55
C LEU A 15 0.29 13.20 -0.44
N CYS A 16 -0.76 12.80 0.28
CA CYS A 16 -1.14 11.38 0.40
C CYS A 16 -1.52 10.76 -0.94
N ALA A 17 -2.35 11.43 -1.74
CA ALA A 17 -2.80 10.88 -3.03
C ALA A 17 -1.66 10.75 -4.07
N PRO A 18 -0.78 11.76 -4.26
CA PRO A 18 0.42 11.62 -5.07
C PRO A 18 1.34 10.49 -4.59
N LEU A 19 1.58 10.40 -3.28
CA LEU A 19 2.41 9.34 -2.70
C LEU A 19 1.86 7.94 -3.00
N VAL A 20 0.56 7.72 -2.72
CA VAL A 20 -0.10 6.44 -2.99
C VAL A 20 -0.02 6.09 -4.48
N THR A 21 -0.19 7.07 -5.36
CA THR A 21 -0.11 6.88 -6.81
C THR A 21 1.30 6.45 -7.23
N ALA A 22 2.34 7.13 -6.74
CA ALA A 22 3.74 6.79 -7.04
C ALA A 22 4.08 5.38 -6.55
N LEU A 23 3.80 5.06 -5.28
CA LEU A 23 4.11 3.75 -4.71
C LEU A 23 3.32 2.61 -5.38
N ARG A 24 2.06 2.85 -5.78
CA ARG A 24 1.26 1.86 -6.53
C ARG A 24 1.82 1.58 -7.93
N ARG A 25 2.53 2.54 -8.53
CA ARG A 25 3.26 2.36 -9.80
C ARG A 25 4.60 1.64 -9.61
N GLY A 26 5.03 1.39 -8.37
CA GLY A 26 6.28 0.71 -8.07
C GLY A 26 7.47 1.65 -7.89
N VAL A 27 7.24 2.97 -7.86
CA VAL A 27 8.27 3.98 -7.56
C VAL A 27 8.87 3.70 -6.18
N GLY A 28 10.20 3.79 -6.08
CA GLY A 28 10.91 3.60 -4.82
C GLY A 28 10.52 4.63 -3.77
N VAL A 29 10.65 4.30 -2.48
CA VAL A 29 10.30 5.24 -1.40
C VAL A 29 11.12 6.53 -1.45
N ALA A 30 12.43 6.43 -1.73
CA ALA A 30 13.32 7.58 -1.85
C ALA A 30 12.91 8.48 -3.03
N GLU A 31 12.74 7.87 -4.21
CA GLU A 31 12.30 8.58 -5.41
C GLU A 31 10.91 9.23 -5.24
N ALA A 32 9.98 8.57 -4.54
CA ALA A 32 8.68 9.17 -4.21
C ALA A 32 8.80 10.33 -3.22
N ALA A 33 9.80 10.31 -2.33
CA ALA A 33 10.08 11.42 -1.42
C ALA A 33 10.64 12.62 -2.20
N ASP A 34 11.63 12.37 -3.07
CA ASP A 34 12.27 13.38 -3.89
C ASP A 34 11.27 14.06 -4.84
N ALA A 35 10.43 13.26 -5.52
CA ALA A 35 9.37 13.77 -6.40
C ALA A 35 8.33 14.63 -5.68
N ALA A 36 8.17 14.43 -4.36
CA ALA A 36 7.26 15.21 -3.52
C ALA A 36 7.95 16.38 -2.79
N GLY A 37 9.26 16.59 -3.01
CA GLY A 37 10.03 17.61 -2.29
C GLY A 37 10.18 17.33 -0.78
N LEU A 38 10.19 16.05 -0.39
CA LEU A 38 10.26 15.60 1.00
C LEU A 38 11.55 14.84 1.28
N SER A 39 12.12 15.06 2.46
CA SER A 39 13.06 14.10 3.04
C SER A 39 12.36 12.79 3.41
N GLU A 40 13.11 11.69 3.46
CA GLU A 40 12.57 10.39 3.92
C GLU A 40 11.92 10.46 5.30
N ARG A 41 12.44 11.30 6.21
CA ARG A 41 11.88 11.51 7.54
C ARG A 41 10.50 12.17 7.49
N GLN A 42 10.34 13.20 6.64
CA GLN A 42 9.03 13.86 6.45
C GLN A 42 8.04 12.89 5.81
N LEU A 43 8.48 12.14 4.81
CA LEU A 43 7.65 11.13 4.16
C LEU A 43 7.19 10.04 5.16
N ARG A 44 8.11 9.57 6.00
CA ARG A 44 7.81 8.59 7.05
C ARG A 44 6.76 9.09 8.03
N ARG A 45 6.91 10.32 8.52
CA ARG A 45 5.96 10.92 9.46
C ARG A 45 4.57 11.03 8.83
N ARG A 46 4.46 11.61 7.64
CA ARG A 46 3.18 11.73 6.93
C ARG A 46 2.51 10.38 6.68
N ALA A 47 3.30 9.36 6.30
CA ALA A 47 2.76 8.02 6.11
C ALA A 47 2.23 7.40 7.43
N LEU A 48 2.94 7.62 8.54
CA LEU A 48 2.47 7.18 9.85
C LEU A 48 1.19 7.90 10.26
N ASP A 49 1.13 9.22 10.08
CA ASP A 49 -0.03 10.04 10.45
C ASP A 49 -1.27 9.65 9.62
N ALA A 50 -1.09 9.38 8.32
CA ALA A 50 -2.19 9.06 7.41
C ALA A 50 -2.61 7.58 7.38
N PHE A 51 -1.68 6.65 7.59
CA PHE A 51 -1.93 5.21 7.38
C PHE A 51 -1.60 4.33 8.59
N GLY A 52 -0.97 4.88 9.64
CA GLY A 52 -0.52 4.13 10.81
C GLY A 52 0.75 3.30 10.60
N TYR A 53 1.38 3.36 9.42
CA TYR A 53 2.62 2.66 9.11
C TYR A 53 3.50 3.43 8.12
N GLY A 54 4.81 3.13 8.12
CA GLY A 54 5.78 3.82 7.27
C GLY A 54 5.64 3.51 5.76
N PRO A 55 6.32 4.30 4.91
CA PRO A 55 6.16 4.26 3.45
C PRO A 55 6.59 2.94 2.82
N LYS A 56 7.56 2.22 3.41
CA LYS A 56 7.93 0.87 2.96
C LYS A 56 6.78 -0.11 3.13
N THR A 57 6.10 -0.10 4.28
CA THR A 57 4.92 -0.95 4.51
C THR A 57 3.78 -0.54 3.60
N LEU A 58 3.57 0.77 3.39
CA LEU A 58 2.57 1.26 2.44
C LEU A 58 2.81 0.73 1.03
N ALA A 59 4.05 0.79 0.53
CA ALA A 59 4.41 0.25 -0.78
C ALA A 59 4.09 -1.26 -0.90
N ARG A 60 4.42 -2.04 0.13
CA ARG A 60 4.11 -3.47 0.21
C ARG A 60 2.60 -3.74 0.15
N VAL A 61 1.82 -3.01 0.94
CA VAL A 61 0.35 -3.11 0.96
C VAL A 61 -0.25 -2.75 -0.40
N LEU A 62 0.20 -1.66 -1.02
CA LEU A 62 -0.30 -1.22 -2.33
C LEU A 62 0.03 -2.23 -3.44
N ARG A 63 1.25 -2.79 -3.41
CA ARG A 63 1.67 -3.86 -4.32
C ARG A 63 0.79 -5.11 -4.15
N MET A 64 0.59 -5.55 -2.91
CA MET A 64 -0.25 -6.71 -2.59
C MET A 64 -1.70 -6.48 -3.07
N ARG A 65 -2.28 -5.29 -2.80
CA ARG A 65 -3.65 -4.97 -3.24
C ARG A 65 -3.79 -5.03 -4.76
N ARG A 66 -2.79 -4.55 -5.50
CA ARG A 66 -2.77 -4.67 -6.98
C ARG A 66 -2.68 -6.14 -7.42
N ALA A 67 -1.86 -6.95 -6.74
CA ALA A 67 -1.74 -8.38 -7.04
C ALA A 67 -3.06 -9.12 -6.80
N LEU A 68 -3.75 -8.84 -5.69
CA LEU A 68 -5.06 -9.43 -5.40
C LEU A 68 -6.11 -9.03 -6.46
N GLN A 69 -6.14 -7.77 -6.88
CA GLN A 69 -7.04 -7.31 -7.95
C GLN A 69 -6.84 -8.06 -9.28
N LEU A 70 -5.59 -8.32 -9.67
CA LEU A 70 -5.27 -9.08 -10.89
C LEU A 70 -5.56 -10.58 -10.73
N ALA A 71 -5.31 -11.15 -9.55
CA ALA A 71 -5.64 -12.53 -9.26
C ALA A 71 -7.16 -12.75 -9.28
N GLU A 72 -7.94 -11.80 -8.75
CA GLU A 72 -9.41 -11.79 -8.79
C GLU A 72 -9.96 -11.76 -10.23
N SER A 73 -9.23 -11.19 -11.20
CA SER A 73 -9.63 -11.23 -12.61
C SER A 73 -9.25 -12.55 -13.31
N GLY A 74 -8.81 -13.57 -12.57
CA GLY A 74 -8.49 -14.90 -13.09
C GLY A 74 -7.07 -15.06 -13.65
N ALA A 75 -6.19 -14.06 -13.49
CA ALA A 75 -4.82 -14.17 -13.99
C ALA A 75 -4.02 -15.23 -13.19
N PRO A 76 -3.19 -16.07 -13.84
CA PRO A 76 -2.34 -17.03 -13.15
C PRO A 76 -1.39 -16.37 -12.15
N PHE A 77 -1.23 -16.94 -10.95
CA PHE A 77 -0.45 -16.31 -9.88
C PHE A 77 1.02 -16.04 -10.23
N ALA A 78 1.63 -16.88 -11.06
CA ALA A 78 2.98 -16.64 -11.57
C ALA A 78 3.04 -15.38 -12.44
N GLN A 79 2.05 -15.15 -13.30
CA GLN A 79 1.95 -13.93 -14.11
C GLN A 79 1.66 -12.71 -13.22
N VAL A 80 0.74 -12.84 -12.26
CA VAL A 80 0.42 -11.79 -11.29
C VAL A 80 1.68 -11.36 -10.53
N ALA A 81 2.50 -12.32 -10.08
CA ALA A 81 3.75 -12.04 -9.38
C ALA A 81 4.67 -11.14 -10.22
N VAL A 82 4.97 -11.54 -11.46
CA VAL A 82 5.84 -10.78 -12.36
C VAL A 82 5.29 -9.38 -12.65
N VAL A 83 4.01 -9.27 -13.01
CA VAL A 83 3.36 -7.99 -13.37
C VAL A 83 3.30 -7.02 -12.19
N THR A 84 3.31 -7.52 -10.96
CA THR A 84 3.26 -6.70 -9.74
C THR A 84 4.61 -6.54 -9.05
N GLY A 85 5.70 -7.05 -9.62
CA GLY A 85 7.05 -6.85 -9.11
C GLY A 85 7.44 -7.79 -7.96
N TYR A 86 6.81 -8.96 -7.87
CA TYR A 86 7.33 -10.08 -7.09
C TYR A 86 8.23 -10.95 -7.96
N ALA A 87 9.27 -11.52 -7.35
CA ALA A 87 10.22 -12.38 -8.04
C ALA A 87 9.55 -13.66 -8.62
N ASP A 88 8.60 -14.22 -7.88
CA ASP A 88 7.85 -15.42 -8.25
C ASP A 88 6.54 -15.53 -7.44
N GLN A 89 5.73 -16.54 -7.73
CA GLN A 89 4.49 -16.82 -7.01
C GLN A 89 4.73 -17.11 -5.51
N ALA A 90 5.84 -17.73 -5.13
CA ALA A 90 6.12 -18.07 -3.74
C ALA A 90 6.43 -16.79 -2.92
N HIS A 91 7.15 -15.83 -3.49
CA HIS A 91 7.37 -14.50 -2.93
C HIS A 91 6.04 -13.77 -2.75
N LEU A 92 5.17 -13.75 -3.77
CA LEU A 92 3.81 -13.19 -3.64
C LEU A 92 3.04 -13.84 -2.48
N ALA A 93 3.03 -15.17 -2.39
CA ALA A 93 2.31 -15.90 -1.35
C ALA A 93 2.84 -15.62 0.07
N ARG A 94 4.18 -15.54 0.23
CA ARG A 94 4.82 -15.16 1.51
C ARG A 94 4.44 -13.74 1.93
N GLU A 95 4.43 -12.81 0.98
CA GLU A 95 4.06 -11.42 1.26
C GLU A 95 2.60 -11.30 1.70
N VAL A 96 1.68 -11.96 0.99
CA VAL A 96 0.25 -11.98 1.34
C VAL A 96 0.05 -12.55 2.74
N ARG A 97 0.73 -13.66 3.07
CA ARG A 97 0.64 -14.25 4.41
C ARG A 97 1.23 -13.34 5.48
N ALA A 98 2.34 -12.66 5.20
CA ALA A 98 2.97 -11.73 6.13
C ALA A 98 2.09 -10.51 6.42
N LEU A 99 1.37 -9.98 5.42
CA LEU A 99 0.54 -8.78 5.57
C LEU A 99 -0.87 -9.07 6.08
N THR A 100 -1.43 -10.25 5.81
CA THR A 100 -2.85 -10.56 6.11
C THR A 100 -3.04 -11.67 7.14
N GLY A 101 -1.98 -12.40 7.49
CA GLY A 101 -2.05 -13.61 8.31
C GLY A 101 -2.67 -14.82 7.59
N ARG A 102 -3.15 -14.66 6.36
CA ARG A 102 -3.90 -15.69 5.62
C ARG A 102 -3.20 -16.08 4.31
N PRO A 103 -3.29 -17.34 3.86
CA PRO A 103 -2.77 -17.74 2.55
C PRO A 103 -3.49 -17.01 1.40
N LEU A 104 -2.79 -16.82 0.27
CA LEU A 104 -3.34 -16.20 -0.93
C LEU A 104 -4.61 -16.88 -1.43
N SER A 105 -4.64 -18.21 -1.51
CA SER A 105 -5.83 -18.96 -1.98
C SER A 105 -7.06 -18.65 -1.13
N ARG A 106 -6.92 -18.64 0.20
CA ARG A 106 -7.99 -18.35 1.16
C ARG A 106 -8.56 -16.93 1.05
N LEU A 107 -7.80 -15.97 0.53
CA LEU A 107 -8.32 -14.62 0.26
C LEU A 107 -9.18 -14.59 -1.01
N LEU A 108 -8.91 -15.49 -1.96
CA LEU A 108 -9.56 -15.55 -3.27
C LEU A 108 -10.74 -16.54 -3.30
N GLU A 109 -10.76 -17.53 -2.40
CA GLU A 109 -11.87 -18.50 -2.22
C GLU A 109 -13.19 -17.87 -1.74
N ARG A 110 -13.21 -16.59 -1.36
CA ARG A 110 -14.32 -15.95 -0.63
C ARG A 110 -15.31 -15.14 -1.49
N ARG A 111 -15.41 -15.41 -2.79
CA ARG A 111 -16.41 -14.77 -3.67
C ARG A 111 -17.02 -15.75 -4.64
#